data_AF-A0A544TQI9-F1
#
_entry.id   AF-A0A544TQI9-F1
#
_cell.length_a   1.000
_cell.length_b   1.000
_cell.length_c   1.000
_cell.angle_alpha   90.00
_cell.angle_beta   90.00
_cell.angle_gamma   90.00
#
_symmetry.space_group_name_H-M   'P 1'
#
loop_
_entity.id
_entity.type
_entity.pdbx_description
1 polymer ?
#
loop_
_entity_poly.entity_id
_entity_poly.type
_entity_poly.pdbx_seq_one_letter_code
_entity_poly.pdbx_strand_id
1 'polypeptide(L)'
;MDKNAQKLLKLSKWTYVMLYFPLLGYTLNPDLYFLWLILLFIGGLLLLFKNKLIQGNMKTKITLIEAFTTLGLIFLVFSDLMPIIKQLILLIVVTIIIYSHTKLVFAGKLT
;
A
#
# COMPACT_ATOMS: atom_id res chain seq x y z
N MET A 1 -22.73 -4.55 3.53
CA MET A 1 -21.67 -3.58 3.21
C MET A 1 -22.14 -2.76 2.02
N ASP A 2 -22.09 -1.43 2.11
CA ASP A 2 -22.51 -0.54 1.03
C ASP A 2 -21.69 -0.78 -0.27
N LYS A 3 -22.28 -0.50 -1.44
CA LYS A 3 -21.63 -0.62 -2.75
C LYS A 3 -20.33 0.19 -2.81
N ASN A 4 -20.30 1.37 -2.19
CA ASN A 4 -19.10 2.20 -2.12
C ASN A 4 -18.02 1.56 -1.24
N ALA A 5 -18.39 0.97 -0.10
CA ALA A 5 -17.45 0.27 0.77
C ALA A 5 -16.83 -0.95 0.08
N GLN A 6 -17.61 -1.71 -0.70
CA GLN A 6 -17.08 -2.83 -1.50
C GLN A 6 -16.13 -2.37 -2.60
N LYS A 7 -16.47 -1.28 -3.29
CA LYS A 7 -15.61 -0.68 -4.32
C LYS A 7 -14.31 -0.15 -3.73
N LEU A 8 -14.38 0.51 -2.57
CA LEU A 8 -13.22 0.99 -1.82
C LEU A 8 -12.33 -0.19 -1.42
N LEU A 9 -12.89 -1.27 -0.86
CA LEU A 9 -12.14 -2.46 -0.47
C LEU A 9 -11.40 -3.09 -1.66
N LYS A 10 -12.09 -3.25 -2.81
CA LYS A 10 -11.49 -3.82 -4.03
C LYS A 10 -10.34 -2.96 -4.54
N LEU A 11 -10.55 -1.64 -4.66
CA LEU A 11 -9.49 -0.71 -5.07
C LEU A 11 -8.32 -0.70 -4.07
N SER A 12 -8.61 -0.77 -2.78
CA SER A 12 -7.58 -0.82 -1.73
C SER A 12 -6.69 -2.05 -1.87
N LYS A 13 -7.28 -3.24 -2.08
CA LYS A 13 -6.52 -4.47 -2.33
C LYS A 13 -5.58 -4.32 -3.51
N TRP A 14 -6.08 -3.84 -4.65
CA TRP A 14 -5.25 -3.64 -5.85
C TRP A 14 -4.18 -2.58 -5.63
N THR A 15 -4.51 -1.49 -4.93
CA THR A 15 -3.55 -0.44 -4.57
C THR A 15 -2.40 -1.03 -3.74
N TYR A 16 -2.71 -1.80 -2.70
CA TYR A 16 -1.69 -2.40 -1.83
C TYR A 16 -0.85 -3.46 -2.53
N VAL A 17 -1.46 -4.28 -3.39
CA VAL A 17 -0.71 -5.21 -4.23
C VAL A 17 0.25 -4.41 -5.13
N MET A 18 -0.23 -3.40 -5.84
CA MET A 18 0.59 -2.63 -6.78
C MET A 18 1.63 -1.72 -6.10
N LEU A 19 1.46 -1.36 -4.82
CA LEU A 19 2.45 -0.57 -4.09
C LEU A 19 3.47 -1.44 -3.35
N TYR A 20 3.04 -2.53 -2.71
CA TYR A 20 3.91 -3.29 -1.82
C TYR A 20 4.49 -4.56 -2.44
N PHE A 21 3.78 -5.19 -3.37
CA PHE A 21 4.31 -6.34 -4.10
C PHE A 21 5.58 -6.00 -4.89
N PRO A 22 5.68 -4.83 -5.57
CA PRO A 22 6.91 -4.49 -6.28
C PRO A 22 8.10 -4.23 -5.36
N LEU A 23 7.85 -3.70 -4.15
CA LEU A 23 8.90 -3.51 -3.15
C LEU A 23 9.47 -4.85 -2.69
N LEU A 24 8.60 -5.83 -2.46
CA LEU A 24 9.02 -7.19 -2.13
C LEU A 24 9.66 -7.90 -3.35
N GLY A 25 9.07 -7.75 -4.53
CA GLY A 25 9.57 -8.32 -5.78
C GLY A 25 10.98 -7.82 -6.12
N TYR A 26 11.25 -6.53 -5.93
CA TYR A 26 12.58 -5.96 -6.13
C TYR A 26 13.62 -6.53 -5.16
N THR A 27 13.25 -6.80 -3.89
CA THR A 27 14.18 -7.46 -2.94
C THR A 27 14.51 -8.89 -3.31
N LEU A 28 13.68 -9.57 -4.11
CA LEU A 28 13.87 -10.95 -4.54
C LEU A 28 14.55 -11.03 -5.91
N ASN A 29 14.20 -10.13 -6.82
CA ASN A 29 14.68 -10.13 -8.20
C ASN A 29 14.90 -8.68 -8.68
N PRO A 30 16.07 -8.10 -8.37
CA PRO A 30 16.39 -6.71 -8.70
C PRO A 30 16.55 -6.48 -10.21
N ASP A 31 16.84 -7.53 -10.99
CA ASP A 31 17.05 -7.44 -12.45
C ASP A 31 15.80 -6.94 -13.20
N LEU A 32 14.62 -7.16 -12.61
CA LEU A 32 13.34 -6.69 -13.15
C LEU A 32 12.97 -5.26 -12.68
N TYR A 33 13.95 -4.41 -12.38
CA TYR A 33 13.75 -3.05 -11.86
C TYR A 33 12.64 -2.25 -12.55
N PHE A 34 12.65 -2.18 -13.89
CA PHE A 34 11.64 -1.43 -14.65
C PHE A 34 10.22 -1.98 -14.49
N LEU A 35 10.06 -3.31 -14.39
CA LEU A 35 8.77 -3.94 -14.12
C LEU A 35 8.23 -3.46 -12.76
N TRP A 36 9.08 -3.50 -11.73
CA TRP A 36 8.71 -3.10 -10.38
C TRP A 36 8.34 -1.62 -10.29
N LEU A 37 9.10 -0.77 -11.00
CA LEU A 37 8.83 0.67 -11.06
C LEU A 37 7.48 0.98 -11.72
N ILE A 38 7.15 0.29 -12.83
CA ILE A 38 5.87 0.43 -13.52
C ILE A 38 4.71 0.04 -12.60
N LEU A 39 4.83 -1.08 -11.88
CA LEU A 39 3.79 -1.53 -10.96
C LEU A 39 3.59 -0.53 -9.80
N LEU A 40 4.67 0.01 -9.24
CA LEU A 40 4.62 1.09 -8.24
C LEU A 40 3.89 2.33 -8.76
N PHE A 41 4.17 2.72 -10.00
CA PHE A 41 3.51 3.87 -10.64
C PHE A 41 2.00 3.62 -10.81
N ILE A 42 1.61 2.44 -11.26
CA ILE A 42 0.20 2.02 -11.35
C ILE A 42 -0.45 2.02 -9.95
N GLY A 43 0.26 1.57 -8.92
CA GLY A 43 -0.19 1.61 -7.53
C GLY A 43 -0.47 3.04 -7.05
N GLY A 44 0.39 3.99 -7.40
CA GLY A 44 0.20 5.42 -7.13
C GLY A 44 -1.07 5.97 -7.80
N LEU A 45 -1.33 5.61 -9.05
CA LEU A 45 -2.57 5.99 -9.75
C LEU A 45 -3.81 5.39 -9.08
N LEU A 46 -3.77 4.11 -8.71
CA LEU A 46 -4.88 3.45 -8.00
C LEU A 46 -5.18 4.11 -6.66
N LEU A 47 -4.14 4.58 -5.94
CA LEU A 47 -4.27 5.30 -4.69
C LEU A 47 -5.09 6.60 -4.88
N LEU A 48 -4.86 7.34 -5.97
CA LEU A 48 -5.66 8.54 -6.30
C LEU A 48 -7.14 8.21 -6.54
N PHE A 49 -7.44 7.12 -7.27
CA PHE A 49 -8.82 6.69 -7.51
C PHE A 49 -9.50 6.22 -6.21
N LYS A 50 -8.79 5.45 -5.39
CA LYS A 50 -9.26 5.00 -4.08
C LYS A 50 -9.58 6.19 -3.18
N ASN A 51 -8.72 7.20 -3.13
CA ASN A 51 -8.88 8.37 -2.27
C ASN A 51 -10.10 9.24 -2.61
N LYS A 52 -10.65 9.13 -3.83
CA LYS A 52 -11.93 9.78 -4.18
C LYS A 52 -13.13 9.15 -3.49
N LEU A 53 -13.02 7.90 -3.04
CA LEU A 53 -14.08 7.16 -2.35
C LEU A 53 -14.00 7.29 -0.82
N ILE A 54 -12.97 7.97 -0.29
CA ILE A 54 -12.78 8.15 1.15
C ILE A 54 -13.44 9.44 1.62
N GLN A 55 -14.12 9.42 2.76
CA GLN A 55 -14.66 10.63 3.40
C GLN A 55 -13.57 11.71 3.59
N GLY A 56 -13.92 12.97 3.30
CA GLY A 56 -12.94 14.07 3.27
C GLY A 56 -12.15 14.26 4.58
N ASN A 57 -12.78 14.03 5.73
CA ASN A 57 -12.14 14.11 7.05
C ASN A 57 -11.04 13.05 7.28
N MET A 58 -11.18 11.86 6.67
CA MET A 58 -10.25 10.73 6.82
C MET A 58 -9.29 10.61 5.64
N LYS A 59 -9.63 11.21 4.49
CA LYS A 59 -8.86 11.15 3.23
C LYS A 59 -7.42 11.58 3.42
N THR A 60 -7.18 12.76 3.97
CA THR A 60 -5.82 13.30 4.16
C THR A 60 -5.01 12.42 5.11
N LYS A 61 -5.63 11.99 6.22
CA LYS A 61 -4.96 11.13 7.21
C LYS A 61 -4.50 9.80 6.60
N ILE A 62 -5.37 9.13 5.86
CA ILE A 62 -5.04 7.83 5.24
C ILE A 62 -4.03 7.99 4.12
N THR A 63 -4.18 9.03 3.29
CA THR A 63 -3.22 9.34 2.22
C THR A 63 -1.82 9.58 2.78
N LEU A 64 -1.71 10.35 3.87
CA LEU A 64 -0.43 10.61 4.53
C LEU A 64 0.18 9.33 5.10
N ILE A 65 -0.61 8.52 5.82
CA ILE A 65 -0.13 7.24 6.38
C ILE A 65 0.43 6.34 5.28
N GLU A 66 -0.28 6.21 4.17
CA GLU A 66 0.14 5.36 3.05
C GLU A 66 1.36 5.93 2.32
N ALA A 67 1.42 7.25 2.12
CA ALA A 67 2.58 7.90 1.51
C ALA A 67 3.84 7.73 2.38
N PHE A 68 3.75 8.04 3.68
CA PHE A 68 4.88 7.89 4.61
C PHE A 68 5.31 6.44 4.76
N THR A 69 4.36 5.51 4.79
CA THR A 69 4.74 4.10 4.88
C THR A 69 5.39 3.62 3.58
N THR A 70 4.85 3.99 2.42
CA THR A 70 5.46 3.63 1.13
C THR A 70 6.89 4.18 1.04
N LEU A 71 7.11 5.45 1.42
CA LEU A 71 8.45 6.05 1.49
C LEU A 71 9.36 5.32 2.49
N GLY A 72 8.86 4.99 3.67
CA GLY A 72 9.62 4.24 4.68
C GLY A 72 10.01 2.84 4.20
N LEU A 73 9.11 2.13 3.50
CA LEU A 73 9.40 0.84 2.90
C LEU A 73 10.38 0.94 1.73
N ILE A 74 10.30 1.99 0.92
CA ILE A 74 11.31 2.27 -0.12
C ILE A 74 12.68 2.44 0.54
N PHE A 75 12.80 3.29 1.57
CA PHE A 75 14.06 3.50 2.29
C PHE A 75 14.59 2.20 2.89
N LEU A 76 13.72 1.38 3.49
CA LEU A 76 14.07 0.06 4.00
C LEU A 76 14.65 -0.85 2.91
N VAL A 77 14.03 -0.90 1.74
CA VAL A 77 14.47 -1.71 0.61
C VAL A 77 15.90 -1.33 0.16
N PHE A 78 16.20 -0.03 0.12
CA PHE A 78 17.52 0.49 -0.30
C PHE A 78 18.55 0.61 0.84
N SER A 79 18.20 0.32 2.09
CA SER A 79 19.15 0.35 3.22
C SER A 79 20.19 -0.78 3.18
N ASP A 80 21.24 -0.71 4.00
CA ASP A 80 22.26 -1.78 4.12
C ASP A 80 21.85 -2.95 5.03
N LEU A 81 20.58 -3.04 5.43
CA LEU A 81 20.08 -4.13 6.27
C LEU A 81 20.16 -5.48 5.56
N MET A 82 20.28 -6.56 6.35
CA MET A 82 20.24 -7.92 5.82
C MET A 82 18.91 -8.17 5.06
N PRO A 83 18.93 -8.86 3.89
CA PRO A 83 17.74 -9.09 3.08
C PRO A 83 16.58 -9.74 3.84
N ILE A 84 16.88 -10.70 4.73
CA ILE A 84 15.89 -11.40 5.56
C ILE A 84 15.18 -10.41 6.50
N ILE A 85 15.93 -9.49 7.12
CA ILE A 85 15.38 -8.46 8.02
C ILE A 85 14.48 -7.51 7.24
N LYS A 86 14.89 -7.10 6.03
CA LYS A 86 14.07 -6.26 5.15
C LYS A 86 12.74 -6.93 4.83
N GLN A 87 12.76 -8.19 4.38
CA GLN A 87 11.56 -8.95 4.03
C GLN A 87 10.61 -9.11 5.22
N LEU A 88 11.15 -9.39 6.41
CA LEU A 88 10.36 -9.54 7.63
C LEU A 88 9.66 -8.23 8.03
N ILE A 89 10.39 -7.11 8.00
CA ILE A 89 9.81 -5.78 8.28
C ILE A 89 8.74 -5.43 7.23
N LEU A 90 9.03 -5.66 5.94
CA LEU A 90 8.10 -5.41 4.84
C LEU A 90 6.79 -6.19 5.05
N LEU A 91 6.89 -7.48 5.39
CA LEU A 91 5.73 -8.35 5.65
C LEU A 91 4.91 -7.86 6.85
N ILE A 92 5.55 -7.54 7.97
CA ILE A 92 4.87 -7.07 9.19
C ILE A 92 4.14 -5.76 8.92
N VAL A 93 4.83 -4.77 8.33
CA VAL A 93 4.29 -3.44 8.07
C VAL A 93 3.11 -3.51 7.09
N VAL A 94 3.25 -4.26 6.00
CA VAL A 94 2.18 -4.44 5.00
C VAL A 94 0.96 -5.11 5.63
N THR A 95 1.17 -6.14 6.44
CA THR A 95 0.08 -6.85 7.13
C THR A 95 -0.68 -5.92 8.07
N ILE A 96 0.03 -5.11 8.87
CA ILE A 96 -0.57 -4.14 9.80
C ILE A 96 -1.41 -3.11 9.03
N ILE A 97 -0.90 -2.60 7.90
CA ILE A 97 -1.62 -1.60 7.09
C ILE A 97 -2.88 -2.19 6.47
N ILE A 98 -2.76 -3.36 5.83
CA ILE A 98 -3.91 -4.02 5.20
C ILE A 98 -4.98 -4.31 6.26
N TYR A 99 -4.58 -4.80 7.44
CA TYR A 99 -5.50 -5.07 8.55
C TYR A 99 -6.18 -3.80 9.05
N SER A 100 -5.40 -2.75 9.36
CA SER A 100 -5.90 -1.47 9.86
C SER A 100 -6.90 -0.82 8.90
N HIS A 101 -6.56 -0.77 7.62
CA HIS A 101 -7.43 -0.21 6.59
C HIS A 101 -8.71 -1.04 6.41
N THR A 102 -8.57 -2.35 6.31
CA THR A 102 -9.74 -3.26 6.18
C THR A 102 -10.69 -3.10 7.36
N LYS A 103 -10.16 -3.02 8.59
CA LYS A 103 -10.96 -2.76 9.80
C LYS A 103 -11.71 -1.43 9.73
N LEU A 104 -11.07 -0.36 9.24
CA LEU A 104 -11.73 0.95 9.06
C LEU A 104 -12.84 0.91 7.99
N VAL A 105 -12.65 0.15 6.91
CA VAL A 105 -13.67 -0.03 5.86
C VAL A 105 -14.88 -0.77 6.42
N PHE A 106 -14.66 -1.87 7.15
CA PHE A 106 -15.74 -2.63 7.77
C PHE A 106 -16.49 -1.86 8.86
N ALA A 107 -15.80 -0.97 9.58
CA ALA A 107 -16.42 -0.10 10.57
C ALA A 107 -17.25 1.04 9.96
N GLY A 108 -17.31 1.17 8.63
CA GLY A 108 -18.01 2.27 7.95
C GLY A 108 -17.40 3.65 8.20
N LYS A 109 -16.16 3.70 8.70
CA LYS A 109 -15.47 4.97 9.05
C LYS A 109 -14.73 5.58 7.87
N LEU A 110 -14.83 4.96 6.70
CA LEU A 110 -13.98 5.21 5.53
C LEU A 110 -14.77 5.68 4.31
N THR A 111 -16.02 5.24 4.15
CA THR A 111 -16.97 5.64 3.10
C THR A 111 -18.18 6.28 3.73
#